data_AF-A0A409YXI4-F1
#
_entry.id   AF-A0A409YXI4-F1
#
_cell.length_a   1.000
_cell.length_b   1.000
_cell.length_c   1.000
_cell.angle_alpha   90.00
_cell.angle_beta   90.00
_cell.angle_gamma   90.00
#
_symmetry.space_group_name_H-M   'P 1'
#
loop_
_entity.id
_entity.type
_entity.pdbx_description
1 polymer ?
#
loop_
_entity_poly.entity_id
_entity_poly.type
_entity_poly.pdbx_seq_one_letter_code
_entity_poly.pdbx_strand_id
1 'polypeptide(L)'
;MPGRAKPDDQKQREYVEIQDKWMEEAVNVYREEQEKEAGQKRLGLRAVCEIMEDRCWETDKKVISLDKSTLTRRLKNTQSQAQSNAGKSWLTEGEIDAIIAYANALARDGWPLSRRRIEEHAYEICKAKYGEDFPGFGHNWIDRFMSKHKSRLKGSWSRPLEKSRARAGNPFAKADYFDKLKVGLDGEEEEEPLEIYNLYAADETGFQDGIGEKEWVYGEPSKKFQHQQRSGS
;
A
#
# COMPACT_ATOMS: atom_id res chain seq x y z
N MET A 1 -9.66 16.89 -12.03
CA MET A 1 -8.68 16.49 -13.06
C MET A 1 -9.06 15.08 -13.53
N PRO A 2 -9.32 14.87 -14.83
CA PRO A 2 -9.52 13.53 -15.36
C PRO A 2 -8.29 12.67 -15.02
N GLY A 3 -8.52 11.47 -14.49
CA GLY A 3 -7.49 10.63 -13.90
C GLY A 3 -6.39 10.28 -14.90
N ARG A 4 -5.13 10.36 -14.45
CA ARG A 4 -3.96 9.93 -15.24
C ARG A 4 -4.19 8.49 -15.70
N ALA A 5 -3.95 8.23 -16.99
CA ALA A 5 -4.08 6.89 -17.56
C ALA A 5 -3.31 5.87 -16.71
N LYS A 6 -3.92 4.69 -16.50
CA LYS A 6 -3.27 3.61 -15.75
C LYS A 6 -1.98 3.19 -16.47
N PRO A 7 -0.91 2.85 -15.73
CA PRO A 7 0.25 2.18 -16.29
C PRO A 7 -0.13 0.90 -17.04
N ASP A 8 0.65 0.53 -18.06
CA ASP A 8 0.33 -0.62 -18.92
C ASP A 8 0.43 -1.96 -18.19
N ASP A 9 1.35 -2.09 -17.24
CA ASP A 9 1.44 -3.26 -16.35
C ASP A 9 0.16 -3.42 -15.52
N GLN A 10 -0.41 -2.31 -15.03
CA GLN A 10 -1.65 -2.32 -14.28
C GLN A 10 -2.83 -2.74 -15.16
N LYS A 11 -2.92 -2.22 -16.40
CA LYS A 11 -3.96 -2.63 -17.36
C LYS A 11 -3.87 -4.13 -17.69
N GLN A 12 -2.65 -4.62 -17.90
CA GLN A 12 -2.43 -6.02 -18.24
C GLN A 12 -2.84 -6.95 -17.08
N ARG A 13 -2.54 -6.59 -15.84
CA ARG A 13 -2.97 -7.37 -14.67
C ARG A 13 -4.49 -7.41 -14.53
N GLU A 14 -5.14 -6.25 -14.64
CA GLU A 14 -6.61 -6.16 -14.61
C GLU A 14 -7.23 -7.01 -15.73
N TYR A 15 -6.63 -7.01 -16.93
CA TYR A 15 -7.07 -7.86 -18.03
C TYR A 15 -6.94 -9.35 -17.69
N VAL A 16 -5.79 -9.78 -17.17
CA VAL A 16 -5.53 -11.19 -16.81
C VAL A 16 -6.44 -11.66 -15.67
N GLU A 17 -6.66 -10.82 -14.65
CA GLU A 17 -7.57 -11.14 -13.53
C GLU A 17 -9.00 -11.34 -14.01
N ILE A 18 -9.50 -10.46 -14.88
CA ILE A 18 -10.83 -10.58 -15.46
C ILE A 18 -10.90 -11.82 -16.36
N GLN A 19 -9.88 -12.05 -17.20
CA GLN A 19 -9.82 -13.24 -18.05
C GLN A 19 -9.82 -14.53 -17.24
N ASP A 20 -9.05 -14.62 -16.14
CA ASP A 20 -9.00 -15.80 -15.27
C ASP A 20 -10.35 -16.02 -14.56
N LYS A 21 -11.00 -14.95 -14.06
CA LYS A 21 -12.36 -15.01 -13.47
C LYS A 21 -13.37 -15.61 -14.46
N TRP A 22 -13.47 -15.05 -15.66
CA TRP A 22 -14.43 -15.53 -16.66
C TRP A 22 -14.07 -16.90 -17.23
N MET A 23 -12.78 -17.27 -17.23
CA MET A 23 -12.35 -18.63 -17.58
C MET A 23 -12.80 -19.65 -16.53
N GLU A 24 -12.78 -19.30 -15.25
CA GLU A 24 -13.29 -20.16 -14.17
C GLU A 24 -14.81 -20.32 -14.24
N GLU A 25 -15.55 -19.24 -14.51
CA GLU A 25 -16.99 -19.31 -14.79
C GLU A 25 -17.29 -20.16 -16.02
N ALA A 26 -16.50 -20.05 -17.10
CA ALA A 26 -16.64 -20.88 -18.29
C ALA A 26 -16.46 -22.38 -17.99
N VAL A 27 -15.53 -22.74 -17.09
CA VAL A 27 -15.34 -24.13 -16.63
C VAL A 27 -16.60 -24.64 -15.94
N ASN A 28 -17.20 -23.83 -15.05
CA ASN A 28 -18.40 -24.21 -14.31
C ASN A 28 -19.60 -24.40 -15.25
N VAL A 29 -19.84 -23.44 -16.15
CA VAL A 29 -20.92 -23.54 -17.13
C VAL A 29 -20.72 -24.74 -18.06
N TYR A 30 -19.49 -25.03 -18.49
CA TYR A 30 -19.25 -26.21 -19.31
C TYR A 30 -19.51 -27.52 -18.56
N ARG A 31 -19.20 -27.59 -17.25
CA ARG A 31 -19.52 -28.77 -16.41
C ARG A 31 -21.02 -28.98 -16.31
N GLU A 32 -21.79 -27.92 -16.03
CA GLU A 32 -23.25 -27.96 -15.99
C GLU A 32 -23.86 -28.40 -17.34
N GLU A 33 -23.29 -27.93 -18.46
CA GLU A 33 -23.72 -28.35 -19.80
C GLU A 33 -23.48 -29.84 -20.08
N GLN A 34 -22.46 -30.46 -19.46
CA GLN A 34 -22.21 -31.90 -19.60
C GLN A 34 -23.17 -32.76 -18.78
N GLU A 35 -23.76 -32.20 -17.72
CA GLU A 35 -24.73 -32.88 -16.86
C GLU A 35 -26.14 -32.92 -17.48
N LYS A 36 -26.40 -32.16 -18.55
CA LYS A 36 -27.68 -32.17 -19.26
C LYS A 36 -28.05 -33.56 -19.81
N GLU A 37 -29.33 -33.88 -19.71
CA GLU A 37 -29.90 -35.17 -20.13
C GLU A 37 -29.59 -35.51 -21.60
N ALA A 38 -29.44 -36.81 -21.86
CA ALA A 38 -29.17 -37.32 -23.20
C ALA A 38 -30.35 -37.00 -24.14
N GLY A 39 -30.12 -36.09 -25.10
CA GLY A 39 -31.14 -35.62 -26.05
C GLY A 39 -31.22 -34.10 -26.13
N GLN A 40 -30.72 -33.38 -25.12
CA GLN A 40 -30.58 -31.92 -25.19
C GLN A 40 -29.33 -31.53 -25.97
N LYS A 41 -29.44 -30.47 -26.80
CA LYS A 41 -28.30 -29.92 -27.54
C LYS A 41 -27.30 -29.30 -26.55
N ARG A 42 -26.18 -29.99 -26.32
CA ARG A 42 -25.10 -29.50 -25.46
C ARG A 42 -24.25 -28.47 -26.17
N LEU A 43 -23.81 -27.46 -25.43
CA LEU A 43 -22.88 -26.47 -25.94
C LEU A 43 -21.46 -27.06 -26.02
N GLY A 44 -20.78 -26.78 -27.14
CA GLY A 44 -19.35 -27.10 -27.28
C GLY A 44 -18.48 -26.08 -26.55
N LEU A 45 -17.22 -26.44 -26.29
CA LEU A 45 -16.23 -25.58 -25.60
C LEU A 45 -16.16 -24.17 -26.19
N ARG A 46 -16.14 -24.05 -27.53
CA ARG A 46 -16.06 -22.76 -28.23
C ARG A 46 -17.30 -21.90 -28.02
N ALA A 47 -18.49 -22.52 -28.05
CA ALA A 47 -19.75 -21.82 -27.82
C ALA A 47 -19.83 -21.31 -26.37
N VAL A 48 -19.33 -22.08 -25.40
CA VAL A 48 -19.25 -21.61 -24.00
C VAL A 48 -18.29 -20.43 -23.88
N CYS A 49 -17.11 -20.46 -24.52
CA CYS A 49 -16.21 -19.31 -24.54
C CYS A 49 -16.88 -18.05 -25.10
N GLU A 50 -17.53 -18.14 -26.27
CA GLU A 50 -18.21 -17.00 -26.91
C GLU A 50 -19.31 -16.41 -26.01
N ILE A 51 -20.14 -17.25 -25.39
CA ILE A 51 -21.17 -16.80 -24.44
C ILE A 51 -20.55 -16.10 -23.23
N MET A 52 -19.42 -16.58 -22.71
CA MET A 52 -18.75 -15.95 -21.57
C MET A 52 -18.07 -14.63 -21.96
N GLU A 53 -17.54 -14.51 -23.17
CA GLU A 53 -17.03 -13.22 -23.69
C GLU A 53 -18.15 -12.17 -23.75
N ASP A 54 -19.33 -12.55 -24.25
CA ASP A 54 -20.50 -11.67 -24.28
C ASP A 54 -20.97 -11.29 -22.86
N ARG A 55 -21.04 -12.25 -21.94
CA ARG A 55 -21.39 -11.99 -20.53
C ARG A 55 -20.38 -11.06 -19.83
N CYS A 56 -19.10 -11.20 -20.14
CA CYS A 56 -18.06 -10.30 -19.64
C CYS A 56 -18.29 -8.86 -20.14
N TRP A 57 -18.69 -8.69 -21.39
CA TRP A 57 -19.07 -7.38 -21.91
C TRP A 57 -20.33 -6.82 -21.25
N GLU A 58 -21.33 -7.67 -20.98
CA GLU A 58 -22.56 -7.25 -20.30
C GLU A 58 -22.30 -6.79 -18.86
N THR A 59 -21.50 -7.56 -18.12
CA THR A 59 -21.30 -7.40 -16.67
C THR A 59 -20.15 -6.44 -16.36
N ASP A 60 -18.96 -6.73 -16.86
CA ASP A 60 -17.72 -6.01 -16.52
C ASP A 60 -17.38 -4.91 -17.54
N LYS A 61 -18.10 -4.84 -18.67
CA LYS A 61 -17.86 -3.88 -19.79
C LYS A 61 -16.43 -3.96 -20.32
N LYS A 62 -15.88 -5.17 -20.35
CA LYS A 62 -14.52 -5.46 -20.82
C LYS A 62 -14.55 -6.48 -21.94
N VAL A 63 -13.80 -6.19 -22.99
CA VAL A 63 -13.59 -7.14 -24.09
C VAL A 63 -12.43 -8.04 -23.70
N ILE A 64 -12.71 -9.32 -23.57
CA ILE A 64 -11.72 -10.38 -23.30
C ILE A 64 -11.78 -11.41 -24.41
N SER A 65 -10.74 -12.24 -24.51
CA SER A 65 -10.75 -13.40 -25.40
C SER A 65 -10.46 -14.66 -24.60
N LEU A 66 -11.32 -15.66 -24.71
CA LEU A 66 -11.25 -16.93 -24.00
C LEU A 66 -10.94 -18.05 -25.00
N ASP A 67 -9.73 -18.60 -24.91
CA ASP A 67 -9.32 -19.66 -25.81
C ASP A 67 -9.81 -21.06 -25.36
N LYS A 68 -10.37 -21.81 -26.29
CA LYS A 68 -10.92 -23.17 -26.05
C LYS A 68 -9.87 -24.16 -25.53
N SER A 69 -8.60 -24.01 -25.93
CA SER A 69 -7.53 -24.92 -25.49
C SER A 69 -7.17 -24.64 -24.03
N THR A 70 -7.23 -23.37 -23.62
CA THR A 70 -7.09 -22.98 -22.22
C THR A 70 -8.24 -23.54 -21.37
N LEU A 71 -9.49 -23.41 -21.83
CA LEU A 71 -10.65 -24.02 -21.17
C LEU A 71 -10.47 -25.54 -21.00
N THR A 72 -10.01 -26.22 -22.05
CA THR A 72 -9.72 -27.67 -22.02
C THR A 72 -8.65 -28.02 -20.98
N ARG A 73 -7.58 -27.22 -20.88
CA ARG A 73 -6.53 -27.40 -19.87
C ARG A 73 -7.06 -27.19 -18.46
N ARG A 74 -7.90 -26.17 -18.24
CA ARG A 74 -8.53 -25.92 -16.94
C ARG A 74 -9.45 -27.05 -16.50
N LEU A 75 -10.22 -27.63 -17.44
CA LEU A 75 -11.04 -28.81 -17.18
C LEU A 75 -10.21 -30.03 -16.74
N LYS A 76 -8.96 -30.14 -17.22
CA LYS A 76 -7.97 -31.12 -16.77
C LYS A 76 -7.21 -30.69 -15.50
N ASN A 77 -7.75 -29.74 -14.73
CA ASN A 77 -7.18 -29.21 -13.49
C ASN A 77 -5.79 -28.56 -13.65
N THR A 78 -5.47 -28.04 -14.84
CA THR A 78 -4.26 -27.24 -15.02
C THR A 78 -4.45 -25.88 -14.37
N GLN A 79 -3.53 -25.49 -13.48
CA GLN A 79 -3.56 -24.20 -12.78
C GLN A 79 -3.30 -23.03 -13.75
N SER A 80 -3.78 -21.84 -13.36
CA SER A 80 -3.43 -20.61 -14.06
C SER A 80 -1.96 -20.29 -13.90
N GLN A 81 -1.40 -19.52 -14.83
CA GLN A 81 -0.05 -19.01 -14.67
C GLN A 81 0.05 -18.12 -13.41
N ALA A 82 -1.01 -17.36 -13.08
CA ALA A 82 -1.06 -16.55 -11.87
C ALA A 82 -1.07 -17.42 -10.60
N GLN A 83 -1.87 -18.49 -10.57
CA GLN A 83 -1.92 -19.46 -9.47
C GLN A 83 -0.58 -20.18 -9.28
N SER A 84 0.01 -20.67 -10.37
CA SER A 84 1.32 -21.32 -10.33
C SER A 84 2.42 -20.37 -9.87
N ASN A 85 2.38 -19.09 -10.28
CA ASN A 85 3.34 -18.09 -9.85
C ASN A 85 3.12 -17.65 -8.40
N ALA A 86 1.89 -17.63 -7.90
CA ALA A 86 1.60 -17.35 -6.49
C ALA A 86 2.29 -18.39 -5.58
N GLY A 87 2.29 -19.66 -5.97
CA GLY A 87 3.02 -20.72 -5.27
C GLY A 87 4.55 -20.61 -5.32
N LYS A 88 5.10 -19.79 -6.23
CA LYS A 88 6.55 -19.54 -6.37
C LYS A 88 7.01 -18.27 -5.65
N SER A 89 6.11 -17.57 -4.95
CA SER A 89 6.44 -16.37 -4.21
C SER A 89 7.28 -16.70 -2.96
N TRP A 90 8.31 -15.89 -2.68
CA TRP A 90 9.10 -16.00 -1.45
C TRP A 90 8.28 -15.72 -0.19
N LEU A 91 7.32 -14.80 -0.31
CA LEU A 91 6.37 -14.46 0.75
C LEU A 91 5.02 -15.10 0.48
N THR A 92 4.44 -15.67 1.52
CA THR A 92 3.03 -16.08 1.61
C THR A 92 2.12 -14.86 1.65
N GLU A 93 0.84 -15.07 1.35
CA GLU A 93 -0.16 -14.00 1.44
C GLU A 93 -0.28 -13.44 2.87
N GLY A 94 -0.21 -14.30 3.90
CA GLY A 94 -0.22 -13.86 5.30
C GLY A 94 0.99 -13.00 5.68
N GLU A 95 2.19 -13.32 5.20
CA GLU A 95 3.39 -12.50 5.43
C GLU A 95 3.27 -11.13 4.72
N ILE A 96 2.75 -11.11 3.49
CA ILE A 96 2.47 -9.88 2.74
C ILE A 96 1.46 -9.01 3.50
N ASP A 97 0.40 -9.63 4.03
CA ASP A 97 -0.62 -8.94 4.83
C ASP A 97 -0.04 -8.32 6.09
N ALA A 98 0.84 -9.04 6.79
CA ALA A 98 1.53 -8.53 7.98
C ALA A 98 2.39 -7.31 7.65
N ILE A 99 3.17 -7.35 6.56
CA ILE A 99 4.02 -6.22 6.12
C ILE A 99 3.15 -4.99 5.81
N ILE A 100 2.06 -5.17 5.06
CA ILE A 100 1.16 -4.07 4.70
C ILE A 100 0.47 -3.49 5.94
N ALA A 101 0.00 -4.35 6.85
CA ALA A 101 -0.65 -3.92 8.09
C ALA A 101 0.33 -3.12 8.97
N TYR A 102 1.56 -3.61 9.11
CA TYR A 102 2.62 -2.94 9.85
C TYR A 102 2.97 -1.57 9.25
N ALA A 103 3.18 -1.50 7.93
CA ALA A 103 3.47 -0.24 7.24
C ALA A 103 2.34 0.79 7.43
N ASN A 104 1.08 0.35 7.36
CA ASN A 104 -0.07 1.21 7.59
C ASN A 104 -0.19 1.66 9.05
N ALA A 105 0.09 0.79 10.02
CA ALA A 105 0.09 1.13 11.44
C ALA A 105 1.13 2.21 11.74
N LEU A 106 2.39 1.99 11.33
CA LEU A 106 3.45 2.97 11.52
C LEU A 106 3.16 4.30 10.80
N ALA A 107 2.57 4.25 9.61
CA ALA A 107 2.13 5.46 8.93
C ALA A 107 1.05 6.22 9.74
N ARG A 108 0.11 5.55 10.41
CA ARG A 108 -0.86 6.23 11.29
C ARG A 108 -0.17 6.92 12.46
N ASP A 109 0.87 6.31 13.01
CA ASP A 109 1.63 6.82 14.16
C ASP A 109 2.61 7.94 13.78
N GLY A 110 2.73 8.26 12.48
CA GLY A 110 3.64 9.30 11.98
C GLY A 110 5.05 8.81 11.70
N TRP A 111 5.24 7.49 11.57
CA TRP A 111 6.51 6.82 11.23
C TRP A 111 6.40 6.04 9.91
N PRO A 112 5.93 6.65 8.82
CA PRO A 112 5.65 5.93 7.58
C PRO A 112 6.93 5.32 6.98
N LEU A 113 6.81 4.11 6.44
CA LEU A 113 7.95 3.40 5.87
C LEU A 113 8.23 3.82 4.42
N SER A 114 9.50 3.86 4.05
CA SER A 114 9.93 4.02 2.66
C SER A 114 10.07 2.68 1.93
N ARG A 115 10.34 2.72 0.62
CA ARG A 115 10.53 1.51 -0.20
C ARG A 115 11.60 0.60 0.40
N ARG A 116 12.74 1.19 0.76
CA ARG A 116 13.89 0.49 1.34
C ARG A 116 13.50 -0.21 2.64
N ARG A 117 12.81 0.49 3.55
CA ARG A 117 12.39 -0.09 4.83
C ARG A 117 11.41 -1.25 4.67
N ILE A 118 10.49 -1.16 3.70
CA ILE A 118 9.56 -2.26 3.39
C ILE A 118 10.32 -3.47 2.84
N GLU A 119 11.32 -3.25 1.98
CA GLU A 119 12.18 -4.31 1.47
C GLU A 119 13.04 -4.95 2.57
N GLU A 120 13.60 -4.15 3.49
CA GLU A 120 14.34 -4.64 4.66
C GLU A 120 13.47 -5.57 5.52
N HIS A 121 12.24 -5.18 5.86
CA HIS A 121 11.33 -6.04 6.65
C HIS A 121 10.90 -7.31 5.90
N ALA A 122 10.65 -7.21 4.59
CA ALA A 122 10.39 -8.38 3.77
C ALA A 122 11.60 -9.34 3.75
N TYR A 123 12.81 -8.78 3.69
CA TYR A 123 14.04 -9.54 3.67
C TYR A 123 14.26 -10.24 5.01
N GLU A 124 14.01 -9.57 6.14
CA GLU A 124 14.08 -10.16 7.49
C GLU A 124 13.16 -11.39 7.62
N ILE A 125 11.92 -11.30 7.12
CA ILE A 125 10.98 -12.42 7.12
C ILE A 125 11.53 -13.59 6.28
N CYS A 126 12.00 -13.31 5.05
CA CYS A 126 12.57 -14.34 4.19
C CYS A 126 13.83 -14.96 4.79
N LYS A 127 14.72 -14.15 5.38
CA LYS A 127 15.93 -14.62 6.04
C LYS A 127 15.60 -15.52 7.24
N ALA A 128 14.60 -15.17 8.04
CA ALA A 128 14.14 -16.01 9.15
C ALA A 128 13.56 -17.36 8.68
N LYS A 129 12.92 -17.38 7.50
CA LYS A 129 12.27 -18.56 6.93
C LYS A 129 13.20 -19.50 6.16
N TYR A 130 14.12 -18.94 5.39
CA TYR A 130 14.99 -19.66 4.46
C TYR A 130 16.45 -19.73 4.94
N GLY A 131 16.80 -19.04 6.03
CA GLY A 131 18.15 -19.00 6.58
C GLY A 131 19.11 -18.10 5.80
N GLU A 132 20.41 -18.28 6.05
CA GLU A 132 21.49 -17.51 5.43
C GLU A 132 21.63 -17.77 3.91
N ASP A 133 21.05 -18.86 3.41
CA ASP A 133 21.08 -19.22 1.99
C ASP A 133 20.10 -18.40 1.13
N PHE A 134 19.30 -17.51 1.74
CA PHE A 134 18.39 -16.64 1.00
C PHE A 134 19.18 -15.65 0.12
N PRO A 135 19.08 -15.73 -1.22
CA PRO A 135 19.91 -14.93 -2.13
C PRO A 135 19.49 -13.44 -2.17
N GLY A 136 18.42 -13.08 -1.46
CA GLY A 136 17.80 -11.76 -1.51
C GLY A 136 16.74 -11.64 -2.60
N PHE A 137 16.11 -10.47 -2.66
CA PHE A 137 15.13 -10.16 -3.69
C PHE A 137 15.80 -9.71 -4.98
N GLY A 138 15.13 -9.95 -6.11
CA GLY A 138 15.56 -9.38 -7.39
C GLY A 138 15.34 -7.86 -7.42
N HIS A 139 16.13 -7.14 -8.22
CA HIS A 139 16.16 -5.67 -8.29
C HIS A 139 14.77 -5.01 -8.44
N ASN A 140 13.85 -5.64 -9.18
CA ASN A 140 12.52 -5.09 -9.45
C ASN A 140 11.45 -5.57 -8.45
N TRP A 141 11.82 -6.28 -7.39
CA TRP A 141 10.86 -6.87 -6.47
C TRP A 141 10.02 -5.80 -5.77
N ILE A 142 10.66 -4.77 -5.22
CA ILE A 142 9.94 -3.72 -4.48
C ILE A 142 8.98 -2.94 -5.39
N ASP A 143 9.37 -2.61 -6.62
CA ASP A 143 8.46 -1.94 -7.56
C ASP A 143 7.27 -2.82 -7.94
N ARG A 144 7.49 -4.13 -8.15
CA ARG A 144 6.41 -5.09 -8.40
C ARG A 144 5.49 -5.24 -7.20
N PHE A 145 6.04 -5.29 -5.99
CA PHE A 145 5.30 -5.34 -4.73
C PHE A 145 4.41 -4.11 -4.58
N MET A 146 4.97 -2.91 -4.74
CA MET A 146 4.22 -1.65 -4.65
C MET A 146 3.14 -1.53 -5.74
N SER A 147 3.42 -1.96 -6.96
CA SER A 147 2.44 -1.98 -8.06
C SER A 147 1.30 -2.96 -7.75
N LYS A 148 1.63 -4.16 -7.23
CA LYS A 148 0.65 -5.22 -6.91
C LYS A 148 -0.26 -4.81 -5.75
N HIS A 149 0.27 -4.17 -4.72
CA HIS A 149 -0.46 -3.83 -3.50
C HIS A 149 -0.90 -2.37 -3.42
N LYS A 150 -0.90 -1.65 -4.56
CA LYS A 150 -1.27 -0.23 -4.66
C LYS A 150 -2.65 0.12 -4.10
N SER A 151 -3.59 -0.82 -4.16
CA SER A 151 -4.95 -0.67 -3.61
C SER A 151 -4.98 -0.67 -2.08
N ARG A 152 -3.94 -1.18 -1.41
CA ARG A 152 -3.82 -1.31 0.04
C ARG A 152 -2.71 -0.46 0.63
N LEU A 153 -1.74 -0.08 -0.20
CA LEU A 153 -0.56 0.67 0.19
C LEU A 153 -0.18 1.66 -0.91
N LYS A 154 -0.16 2.96 -0.59
CA LYS A 154 0.06 4.03 -1.56
C LYS A 154 1.20 4.94 -1.12
N GLY A 155 2.07 5.25 -2.09
CA GLY A 155 3.16 6.19 -1.89
C GLY A 155 2.70 7.64 -1.90
N SER A 156 3.27 8.45 -1.02
CA SER A 156 3.11 9.91 -1.00
C SER A 156 4.36 10.59 -0.42
N TRP A 157 4.51 11.89 -0.68
CA TRP A 157 5.58 12.68 -0.06
C TRP A 157 5.28 12.92 1.42
N SER A 158 6.29 12.71 2.28
CA SER A 158 6.18 13.01 3.70
C SER A 158 6.08 14.52 3.98
N ARG A 159 5.41 14.88 5.06
CA ARG A 159 5.30 16.26 5.56
C ARG A 159 5.60 16.31 7.06
N PRO A 160 6.29 17.37 7.54
CA PRO A 160 6.49 17.61 8.97
C PRO A 160 5.14 17.64 9.70
N LEU A 161 5.09 16.99 10.86
CA LEU A 161 3.94 17.06 11.75
C LEU A 161 3.92 18.36 12.56
N GLU A 162 5.09 18.98 12.74
CA GLU A 162 5.36 20.17 13.54
C GLU A 162 4.51 21.35 13.08
N LYS A 163 4.38 21.56 11.77
CA LYS A 163 3.55 22.62 11.19
C LYS A 163 2.06 22.45 11.50
N SER A 164 1.59 21.21 11.65
CA SER A 164 0.22 20.91 12.07
C SER A 164 0.04 21.12 13.57
N ARG A 165 1.01 20.68 14.39
CA ARG A 165 1.01 20.87 15.84
C ARG A 165 1.03 22.33 16.24
N ALA A 166 1.87 23.16 15.59
CA ALA A 166 1.95 24.60 15.86
C ALA A 166 0.59 25.31 15.70
N ARG A 167 -0.20 24.89 14.70
CA ARG A 167 -1.56 25.39 14.42
C ARG A 167 -2.63 24.87 15.39
N ALA A 168 -2.41 23.71 15.99
CA ALA A 168 -3.36 23.09 16.93
C ALA A 168 -3.18 23.56 18.39
N GLY A 169 -2.16 24.38 18.67
CA GLY A 169 -1.93 24.89 20.02
C GLY A 169 -3.05 25.84 20.48
N ASN A 170 -3.53 25.63 21.70
CA ASN A 170 -4.58 26.44 22.33
C ASN A 170 -4.12 27.92 22.48
N PRO A 171 -4.78 28.89 21.82
CA PRO A 171 -4.41 30.30 21.92
C PRO A 171 -4.43 30.83 23.35
N PHE A 172 -5.38 30.37 24.17
CA PHE A 172 -5.50 30.81 25.56
C PHE A 172 -4.33 30.31 26.42
N ALA A 173 -3.93 29.05 26.25
CA ALA A 173 -2.77 28.51 26.95
C ALA A 173 -1.46 29.18 26.52
N LYS A 174 -1.35 29.57 25.25
CA LYS A 174 -0.20 30.34 24.75
C LYS A 174 -0.17 31.74 25.36
N ALA A 175 -1.31 32.44 25.38
CA ALA A 175 -1.40 33.76 25.99
C ALA A 175 -1.03 33.71 27.47
N ASP A 176 -1.64 32.81 28.23
CA ASP A 176 -1.36 32.62 29.67
C ASP A 176 0.12 32.28 29.94
N TYR A 177 0.75 31.46 29.10
CA TYR A 177 2.19 31.20 29.19
C TYR A 177 3.02 32.47 28.99
N PHE A 178 2.75 33.25 27.93
CA PHE A 178 3.50 34.47 27.65
C PHE A 178 3.24 35.58 28.67
N ASP A 179 2.05 35.66 29.23
CA ASP A 179 1.72 36.59 30.31
C ASP A 179 2.52 36.26 31.57
N LYS A 180 2.58 34.98 31.96
CA LYS A 180 3.40 34.51 33.10
C LYS A 180 4.90 34.71 32.86
N LEU A 181 5.37 34.41 31.65
CA LEU A 181 6.76 34.63 31.26
C LEU A 181 7.13 36.11 31.37
N LYS A 182 6.22 36.99 30.94
CA LYS A 182 6.43 38.44 31.02
C LYS A 182 6.55 38.91 32.48
N VAL A 183 5.68 38.43 33.37
CA VAL A 183 5.79 38.76 34.80
C VAL A 183 7.14 38.32 35.38
N GLY A 184 7.60 37.11 35.06
CA GLY A 184 8.91 36.64 35.52
C GLY A 184 10.10 37.39 34.92
N LEU A 185 9.96 37.97 33.72
CA LEU A 185 11.02 38.78 33.08
C LEU A 185 11.03 40.22 33.59
N ASP A 186 9.87 40.85 33.72
CA ASP A 186 9.73 42.25 34.13
C ASP A 186 9.88 42.43 35.65
N GLY A 187 9.75 41.35 36.43
CA GLY A 187 9.70 41.37 37.90
C GLY A 187 8.30 41.71 38.42
N GLU A 188 7.98 41.28 39.64
CA GLU A 188 6.80 41.78 40.38
C GLU A 188 7.08 43.19 40.96
N GLU A 189 6.09 43.83 41.57
CA GLU A 189 6.11 45.26 41.96
C GLU A 189 7.31 45.66 42.87
N GLU A 190 7.98 44.69 43.50
CA GLU A 190 9.15 44.87 44.38
C GLU A 190 10.42 44.14 43.89
N GLU A 191 10.39 43.50 42.72
CA GLU A 191 11.54 42.79 42.15
C GLU A 191 12.15 43.56 40.97
N GLU A 192 13.48 43.57 40.87
CA GLU A 192 14.13 44.16 39.70
C GLU A 192 13.96 43.25 38.47
N PRO A 193 13.72 43.84 37.28
CA PRO A 193 13.58 43.08 36.05
C PRO A 193 14.84 42.25 35.75
N LEU A 194 14.65 41.09 35.14
CA LEU A 194 15.74 40.24 34.68
C LEU A 194 16.54 40.97 33.59
N GLU A 195 17.79 41.26 33.90
CA GLU A 195 18.70 41.89 32.95
C GLU A 195 18.97 40.98 31.74
N ILE A 196 19.04 41.56 30.54
CA ILE A 196 19.18 40.83 29.27
C ILE A 196 20.38 39.87 29.27
N TYR A 197 21.47 40.23 29.96
CA TYR A 197 22.67 39.39 30.03
C TYR A 197 22.50 38.12 30.89
N ASN A 198 21.44 38.04 31.70
CA ASN A 198 21.06 36.87 32.49
C ASN A 198 20.00 36.00 31.80
N LEU A 199 19.55 36.38 30.60
CA LEU A 199 18.57 35.62 29.84
C LEU A 199 19.27 34.50 29.05
N TYR A 200 19.37 33.32 29.67
CA TYR A 200 19.88 32.12 29.01
C TYR A 200 18.72 31.25 28.54
N ALA A 201 18.64 31.01 27.23
CA ALA A 201 17.74 30.03 26.67
C ALA A 201 18.49 28.70 26.48
N ALA A 202 18.00 27.64 27.12
CA ALA A 202 18.40 26.27 26.85
C ALA A 202 17.18 25.54 26.30
N ASP A 203 17.29 24.99 25.10
CA ASP A 203 16.29 24.12 24.52
C ASP A 203 16.91 22.75 24.24
N GLU A 204 16.16 21.68 24.53
CA GLU A 204 16.60 20.33 24.23
C GLU A 204 16.39 20.06 22.74
N THR A 205 17.47 20.17 21.97
CA THR A 205 17.45 19.74 20.58
C THR A 205 17.65 18.23 20.51
N GLY A 206 16.57 17.52 20.16
CA GLY A 206 16.65 16.10 19.81
C GLY A 206 17.36 15.91 18.46
N PHE A 207 18.62 15.49 18.48
CA PHE A 207 19.33 15.10 17.27
C PHE A 207 18.95 13.67 16.86
N GLN A 208 18.08 13.53 15.86
CA GLN A 208 17.84 12.24 15.20
C GLN A 208 18.73 12.13 13.96
N ASP A 209 19.68 11.20 13.99
CA ASP A 209 20.58 10.97 12.85
C ASP A 209 19.81 10.28 11.71
N GLY A 210 19.80 10.89 10.53
CA GLY A 210 19.17 10.32 9.32
C GLY A 210 17.63 10.26 9.27
N ILE A 211 16.92 10.87 10.22
CA ILE A 211 15.44 10.90 10.25
C ILE A 211 14.97 12.36 10.18
N GLY A 212 14.21 12.72 9.14
CA GLY A 212 13.58 14.04 9.07
C GLY A 212 13.54 14.71 7.69
N GLU A 213 14.20 14.15 6.69
CA GLU A 213 14.11 14.71 5.34
C GLU A 213 12.80 14.35 4.63
N LYS A 214 12.49 15.10 3.57
CA LYS A 214 11.33 14.82 2.74
C LYS A 214 11.56 13.55 1.92
N GLU A 215 11.02 12.45 2.41
CA GLU A 215 11.10 11.14 1.76
C GLU A 215 9.77 10.75 1.08
N TRP A 216 9.86 9.89 0.08
CA TRP A 216 8.70 9.22 -0.50
C TRP A 216 8.35 7.98 0.33
N VAL A 217 7.21 8.04 1.02
CA VAL A 217 6.80 7.07 2.04
C VAL A 217 5.44 6.46 1.73
N TYR A 218 5.14 5.32 2.35
CA TYR A 218 3.96 4.51 2.07
C TYR A 218 3.02 4.44 3.27
N GLY A 219 1.73 4.44 2.96
CA GLY A 219 0.66 4.28 3.94
C GLY A 219 -0.68 4.07 3.26
N GLU A 220 -1.76 4.37 3.96
CA GLU A 220 -3.11 4.11 3.47
C GLU A 220 -3.43 4.91 2.19
N PRO A 221 -4.10 4.29 1.20
CA PRO A 221 -4.48 4.96 -0.05
C PRO A 221 -5.40 6.17 0.09
N SER A 222 -6.17 6.23 1.19
CA SER A 222 -7.14 7.27 1.52
C SER A 222 -6.47 8.63 1.74
N LYS A 223 -5.22 8.66 2.21
CA LYS A 223 -4.51 9.89 2.57
C LYS A 223 -3.79 10.46 1.35
N LYS A 224 -3.90 11.79 1.16
CA LYS A 224 -3.23 12.52 0.06
C LYS A 224 -1.74 12.77 0.33
N PHE A 225 -1.39 12.93 1.59
CA PHE A 225 -0.03 13.14 2.07
C PHE A 225 0.10 12.42 3.42
N GLN A 226 1.32 12.06 3.75
CA GLN A 226 1.63 11.32 4.96
C GLN A 226 2.42 12.22 5.90
N HIS A 227 2.01 12.27 7.16
CA HIS A 227 2.80 12.96 8.18
C HIS A 227 3.95 12.07 8.62
N GLN A 228 5.09 12.71 8.85
CA GLN A 228 6.28 12.12 9.41
C GLN A 228 6.73 13.01 10.56
N GLN A 229 6.97 12.43 11.73
CA GLN A 229 7.66 13.14 12.81
C GLN A 229 9.10 13.42 12.36
N ARG A 230 9.55 14.66 12.56
CA ARG A 230 10.90 15.08 12.17
C ARG A 230 11.58 15.69 13.39
N SER A 231 12.90 15.65 13.41
CA SER A 231 13.68 16.48 14.33
C SER A 231 13.21 17.93 14.23
N GLY A 232 12.99 18.56 15.37
CA GLY A 232 12.74 20.00 15.41
C GLY A 232 13.95 20.73 14.83
N SER A 233 13.72 21.58 13.84
CA SER A 233 14.70 22.57 13.35
C SER A 233 14.41 23.92 13.98
#